data_AF-A0A4C1TMW2-F1
#
_entry.id   AF-A0A4C1TMW2-F1
#
_cell.length_a   1.000
_cell.length_b   1.000
_cell.length_c   1.000
_cell.angle_alpha   90.00
_cell.angle_beta   90.00
_cell.angle_gamma   90.00
#
_symmetry.space_group_name_H-M   'P 1'
#
loop_
_entity.id
_entity.type
_entity.pdbx_description
1 polymer ?
#
loop_
_entity_poly.entity_id
_entity_poly.type
_entity_poly.pdbx_seq_one_letter_code
_entity_poly.pdbx_strand_id
1 'polypeptide(L)'
;MTIKQVLEDIFNNVDQKAECRNKAYGLVSTMNKLETGIMTITWNGILERLQATSASLQSSDQDLNTGYALYESLYVYVQAMRYTFSDIEARAKDLTNCEEYQQQSSRRIKRNTKYDHFSGSTTFDDGFVENQTHVQHFEVQVFIVIIDNVLSALTKRMKAYHRITSVFEVFRQLKFLTTQEILEKSSNMVSAYEDDLENSLGGELVQFAELLKTDVAIVIDSKKQEPLEQQFYKFL
;
A
#
# COMPACT_ATOMS: atom_id res chain seq x y z
N MET A 1 -20.12 6.81 18.35
CA MET A 1 -19.80 5.74 19.31
C MET A 1 -18.74 4.87 18.66
N THR A 2 -17.50 4.91 19.16
CA THR A 2 -16.39 4.12 18.61
C THR A 2 -16.40 2.71 19.20
N ILE A 3 -15.76 1.73 18.52
CA ILE A 3 -15.65 0.35 19.03
C ILE A 3 -15.03 0.34 20.44
N LYS A 4 -14.04 1.19 20.70
CA LYS A 4 -13.40 1.34 22.01
C LYS A 4 -14.40 1.76 23.09
N GLN A 5 -15.23 2.76 22.83
CA GLN A 5 -16.26 3.22 23.78
C GLN A 5 -17.25 2.11 24.13
N VAL A 6 -17.71 1.34 23.12
CA VAL A 6 -18.61 0.20 23.35
C VAL A 6 -17.96 -0.85 24.26
N LEU A 7 -16.67 -1.14 24.07
CA LEU A 7 -15.96 -2.10 24.90
C LEU A 7 -15.74 -1.59 26.33
N GLU A 8 -15.49 -0.29 26.50
CA GLU A 8 -15.41 0.36 27.81
C GLU A 8 -16.77 0.28 28.55
N ASP A 9 -17.87 0.51 27.84
CA ASP A 9 -19.23 0.36 28.39
C ASP A 9 -19.51 -1.08 28.83
N ILE A 10 -19.13 -2.08 28.01
CA ILE A 10 -19.30 -3.50 28.32
C ILE A 10 -18.47 -3.91 29.55
N PHE A 11 -17.22 -3.45 29.64
CA PHE A 11 -16.34 -3.79 30.76
C PHE A 11 -16.82 -3.18 32.08
N ASN A 12 -17.33 -1.95 32.05
CA ASN A 12 -17.83 -1.25 33.24
C ASN A 12 -19.25 -1.68 33.66
N ASN A 13 -19.99 -2.38 32.80
CA ASN A 13 -21.35 -2.82 33.10
C ASN A 13 -21.39 -4.05 34.01
N VAL A 14 -21.83 -3.86 35.26
CA VAL A 14 -21.91 -4.92 36.29
C VAL A 14 -22.91 -6.04 35.95
N ASP A 15 -23.92 -5.77 35.11
CA ASP A 15 -24.92 -6.75 34.68
C ASP A 15 -24.35 -7.72 33.64
N GLN A 16 -23.22 -7.38 33.00
CA GLN A 16 -22.53 -8.28 32.07
C GLN A 16 -21.82 -9.41 32.81
N LYS A 17 -21.75 -10.59 32.20
CA LYS A 17 -20.99 -11.73 32.74
C LYS A 17 -19.53 -11.34 32.95
N ALA A 18 -18.93 -11.77 34.06
CA ALA A 18 -17.53 -11.47 34.39
C ALA A 18 -16.56 -11.85 33.25
N GLU A 19 -16.81 -12.97 32.56
CA GLU A 19 -16.03 -13.38 31.39
C GLU A 19 -16.10 -12.36 30.24
N CYS A 20 -17.29 -11.83 29.93
CA CYS A 20 -17.47 -10.81 28.90
C CYS A 20 -16.75 -9.50 29.27
N ARG A 21 -16.86 -9.07 30.53
CA ARG A 21 -16.16 -7.87 31.02
C ARG A 21 -14.64 -8.03 30.90
N ASN A 22 -14.11 -9.18 31.31
CA ASN A 22 -12.67 -9.46 31.21
C ASN A 22 -12.17 -9.50 29.76
N LYS A 23 -12.96 -10.05 28.83
CA LYS A 23 -12.64 -10.02 27.39
C LYS A 23 -12.64 -8.59 26.85
N ALA A 24 -13.67 -7.80 27.17
CA ALA A 24 -13.75 -6.41 26.75
C ALA A 24 -12.57 -5.59 27.28
N TYR A 25 -12.24 -5.75 28.56
CA TYR A 25 -11.06 -5.13 29.17
C TYR A 25 -9.75 -5.51 28.46
N GLY A 26 -9.55 -6.80 28.17
CA GLY A 26 -8.34 -7.27 27.48
C GLY A 26 -8.19 -6.66 26.09
N LEU A 27 -9.31 -6.48 25.36
CA LEU A 27 -9.32 -5.80 24.07
C LEU A 27 -8.99 -4.31 24.20
N VAL A 28 -9.63 -3.59 25.13
CA VAL A 28 -9.35 -2.16 25.38
C VAL A 28 -7.89 -1.97 25.78
N SER A 29 -7.37 -2.82 26.67
CA SER A 29 -5.96 -2.80 27.07
C SER A 29 -5.03 -3.01 25.89
N THR A 30 -5.39 -3.87 24.92
CA THR A 30 -4.61 -4.06 23.69
C THR A 30 -4.70 -2.84 22.78
N MET A 31 -5.90 -2.28 22.59
CA MET A 31 -6.12 -1.07 21.77
C MET A 31 -5.37 0.15 22.32
N ASN A 32 -5.13 0.22 23.63
CA ASN A 32 -4.39 1.31 24.27
C ASN A 32 -2.86 1.17 24.18
N LYS A 33 -2.34 0.08 23.60
CA LYS A 33 -0.89 -0.04 23.40
C LYS A 33 -0.45 0.84 22.25
N LEU A 34 0.66 1.55 22.42
CA LEU A 34 1.24 2.42 21.40
C LEU A 34 1.48 1.65 20.08
N GLU A 35 2.00 0.42 20.15
CA GLU A 35 2.22 -0.42 18.97
C GLU A 35 0.92 -0.71 18.22
N THR A 36 -0.19 -0.90 18.94
CA THR A 36 -1.50 -1.12 18.31
C THR A 36 -1.99 0.15 17.61
N GLY A 37 -1.72 1.33 18.18
CA GLY A 37 -1.97 2.63 17.55
C GLY A 37 -1.17 2.80 16.25
N ILE A 38 0.15 2.57 16.31
CA ILE A 38 1.04 2.67 15.15
C ILE A 38 0.59 1.73 14.03
N MET A 39 0.29 0.47 14.38
CA MET A 39 -0.21 -0.52 13.43
C MET A 39 -1.54 -0.11 12.81
N THR A 40 -2.47 0.42 13.61
CA THR A 40 -3.78 0.86 13.14
C THR A 40 -3.64 1.99 12.14
N ILE A 41 -2.86 3.02 12.45
CA ILE A 41 -2.66 4.18 11.56
C ILE A 41 -1.95 3.78 10.27
N THR A 42 -0.89 2.97 10.39
CA THR A 42 -0.13 2.47 9.23
C THR A 42 -1.01 1.68 8.29
N TRP A 43 -1.74 0.68 8.80
CA TRP A 43 -2.62 -0.14 7.97
C TRP A 43 -3.79 0.65 7.42
N ASN A 44 -4.38 1.56 8.18
CA ASN A 44 -5.46 2.40 7.68
C ASN A 44 -5.01 3.21 6.46
N GLY A 45 -3.85 3.89 6.54
CA GLY A 45 -3.31 4.65 5.41
C GLY A 45 -3.04 3.80 4.17
N ILE A 46 -2.46 2.60 4.36
CA ILE A 46 -2.18 1.66 3.26
C ILE A 46 -3.48 1.13 2.63
N LEU A 47 -4.42 0.66 3.45
CA LEU A 47 -5.65 0.01 2.99
C LEU A 47 -6.61 0.99 2.32
N GLU A 48 -6.71 2.23 2.82
CA GLU A 48 -7.54 3.26 2.19
C GLU A 48 -7.07 3.55 0.76
N ARG A 49 -5.75 3.72 0.55
CA ARG A 49 -5.20 3.98 -0.80
C ARG A 49 -5.29 2.77 -1.70
N LEU A 50 -5.02 1.57 -1.17
CA LEU A 50 -5.22 0.32 -1.93
C LEU A 50 -6.67 0.17 -2.38
N GLN A 51 -7.63 0.45 -1.51
CA GLN A 51 -9.04 0.35 -1.82
C GLN A 51 -9.46 1.38 -2.88
N ALA A 52 -9.00 2.63 -2.76
CA ALA A 52 -9.28 3.67 -3.74
C ALA A 52 -8.73 3.32 -5.14
N THR A 53 -7.48 2.85 -5.21
CA THR A 53 -6.88 2.36 -6.45
C THR A 53 -7.62 1.15 -7.00
N SER A 54 -7.98 0.19 -6.15
CA SER A 54 -8.73 -1.02 -6.54
C SER A 54 -10.11 -0.69 -7.09
N ALA A 55 -10.85 0.21 -6.44
CA ALA A 55 -12.15 0.67 -6.89
C ALA A 55 -12.05 1.38 -8.25
N SER A 56 -11.02 2.22 -8.42
CA SER A 56 -10.77 2.91 -9.69
C SER A 56 -10.52 1.89 -10.81
N LEU A 57 -9.61 0.93 -10.59
CA LEU A 57 -9.28 -0.14 -11.54
C LEU A 57 -10.47 -1.04 -11.92
N GLN A 58 -11.47 -1.17 -11.05
CA GLN A 58 -12.66 -1.98 -11.30
C GLN A 58 -13.77 -1.23 -12.05
N SER A 59 -13.63 0.09 -12.25
CA SER A 59 -14.62 0.84 -13.02
C SER A 59 -14.55 0.48 -14.52
N SER A 60 -15.71 0.46 -15.17
CA SER A 60 -15.87 0.09 -16.59
C SER A 60 -15.13 1.03 -17.55
N ASP A 61 -14.78 2.21 -17.07
CA ASP A 61 -14.32 3.33 -17.89
C ASP A 61 -12.79 3.48 -17.85
N GLN A 62 -12.07 2.56 -17.20
CA GLN A 62 -10.61 2.63 -17.14
C GLN A 62 -9.96 2.10 -18.40
N ASP A 63 -9.07 2.91 -18.98
CA ASP A 63 -8.07 2.43 -19.90
C ASP A 63 -6.83 1.88 -19.18
N LEU A 64 -6.02 1.10 -19.90
CA LEU A 64 -4.80 0.47 -19.38
C LEU A 64 -3.76 1.50 -18.89
N ASN A 65 -3.74 2.72 -19.45
CA ASN A 65 -2.80 3.77 -19.09
C ASN A 65 -3.13 4.33 -17.71
N THR A 66 -4.42 4.58 -17.47
CA THR A 66 -4.90 5.01 -16.16
C THR A 66 -4.63 3.92 -15.13
N GLY A 67 -4.82 2.65 -15.48
CA GLY A 67 -4.50 1.54 -14.57
C GLY A 67 -3.03 1.45 -14.16
N TYR A 68 -2.09 1.60 -15.11
CA TYR A 68 -0.66 1.60 -14.78
C TYR A 68 -0.26 2.83 -13.96
N ALA A 69 -0.74 4.02 -14.32
CA ALA A 69 -0.47 5.26 -13.60
C ALA A 69 -0.99 5.21 -12.14
N LEU A 70 -2.16 4.59 -11.92
CA LEU A 70 -2.70 4.37 -10.58
C LEU A 70 -1.80 3.45 -9.74
N TYR A 71 -1.26 2.38 -10.34
CA TYR A 71 -0.30 1.50 -9.65
C TYR A 71 1.01 2.21 -9.31
N GLU A 72 1.55 2.99 -10.26
CA GLU A 72 2.78 3.76 -10.05
C GLU A 72 2.60 4.81 -8.95
N SER A 73 1.49 5.55 -8.99
CA SER A 73 1.12 6.52 -7.95
C SER A 73 0.99 5.86 -6.57
N LEU A 74 0.32 4.71 -6.49
CA LEU A 74 0.18 3.94 -5.25
C LEU A 74 1.53 3.45 -4.72
N TYR A 75 2.41 2.97 -5.60
CA TYR A 75 3.75 2.53 -5.24
C TYR A 75 4.56 3.69 -4.62
N VAL A 76 4.58 4.85 -5.29
CA VAL A 76 5.29 6.04 -4.81
C VAL A 76 4.73 6.51 -3.45
N TYR A 77 3.41 6.47 -3.28
CA TYR A 77 2.78 6.78 -1.99
C TYR A 77 3.26 5.86 -0.86
N VAL A 78 3.19 4.53 -1.06
CA VAL A 78 3.63 3.57 -0.04
C VAL A 78 5.13 3.70 0.23
N GLN A 79 5.93 4.00 -0.79
CA GLN A 79 7.37 4.23 -0.63
C GLN A 79 7.65 5.47 0.23
N ALA A 80 6.89 6.56 0.02
CA ALA A 80 7.03 7.77 0.82
C ALA A 80 6.68 7.55 2.29
N MET A 81 5.74 6.65 2.61
CA MET A 81 5.39 6.32 4.00
C MET A 81 6.60 5.82 4.81
N ARG A 82 7.64 5.28 4.17
CA ARG A 82 8.84 4.80 4.87
C ARG A 82 9.49 5.90 5.72
N TYR A 83 9.33 7.16 5.32
CA TYR A 83 9.93 8.32 5.99
C TYR A 83 8.98 9.03 6.95
N THR A 84 7.76 8.53 7.14
CA THR A 84 6.71 9.18 7.96
C THR A 84 6.54 8.54 9.33
N PHE A 85 7.47 7.71 9.78
CA PHE A 85 7.34 6.97 11.04
C PHE A 85 7.12 7.91 12.24
N SER A 86 7.88 8.99 12.34
CA SER A 86 7.76 9.96 13.44
C SER A 86 6.37 10.62 13.50
N ASP A 87 5.75 10.93 12.37
CA ASP A 87 4.37 11.47 12.32
C ASP A 87 3.34 10.42 12.76
N ILE A 88 3.51 9.19 12.28
CA ILE A 88 2.63 8.07 12.63
C ILE A 88 2.72 7.77 14.13
N GLU A 89 3.93 7.78 14.70
CA GLU A 89 4.15 7.59 16.13
C GLU A 89 3.47 8.70 16.95
N ALA A 90 3.63 9.96 16.58
CA ALA A 90 2.97 11.08 17.25
C ALA A 90 1.44 10.92 17.24
N ARG A 91 0.86 10.61 16.08
CA ARG A 91 -0.58 10.34 15.96
C ARG A 91 -1.03 9.11 16.74
N ALA A 92 -0.17 8.08 16.86
CA ALA A 92 -0.48 6.88 17.62
C ALA A 92 -0.53 7.14 19.13
N LYS A 93 0.34 8.03 19.63
CA LYS A 93 0.31 8.50 21.02
C LYS A 93 -1.01 9.20 21.33
N ASP A 94 -1.44 10.10 20.46
CA ASP A 94 -2.73 10.78 20.58
C ASP A 94 -3.92 9.80 20.52
N LEU A 95 -3.86 8.80 19.65
CA LEU A 95 -4.93 7.81 19.47
C LEU A 95 -5.07 6.87 20.68
N THR A 96 -3.96 6.47 21.28
CA THR A 96 -3.91 5.44 22.32
C THR A 96 -3.83 6.02 23.73
N ASN A 97 -3.49 7.30 23.87
CA ASN A 97 -3.08 7.95 25.12
C ASN A 97 -1.92 7.21 25.82
N CYS A 98 -0.96 6.71 25.03
CA CYS A 98 0.16 5.92 25.51
C CYS A 98 1.47 6.45 24.92
N GLU A 99 2.41 6.84 25.78
CA GLU A 99 3.70 7.42 25.39
C GLU A 99 4.83 6.38 25.29
N GLU A 100 4.64 5.21 25.89
CA GLU A 100 5.68 4.20 26.06
C GLU A 100 5.37 2.95 25.24
N TYR A 101 6.42 2.40 24.62
CA TYR A 101 6.35 1.06 24.03
C TYR A 101 6.19 0.03 25.13
N GLN A 102 5.43 -1.02 24.85
CA GLN A 102 5.35 -2.16 25.74
C GLN A 102 6.75 -2.77 25.85
N GLN A 103 7.33 -2.68 27.04
CA GLN A 103 8.55 -3.42 27.35
C GLN A 103 8.26 -4.89 27.03
N GLN A 104 9.06 -5.48 26.16
CA GLN A 104 9.12 -6.94 26.05
C GLN A 104 9.67 -7.44 27.39
N SER A 105 8.79 -7.53 28.39
CA SER A 105 9.03 -8.41 29.52
C SER A 105 8.92 -9.81 28.94
N SER A 106 9.99 -10.29 28.32
CA SER A 106 10.18 -11.71 28.08
C SER A 106 9.79 -12.36 29.39
N ARG A 107 8.77 -13.23 29.39
CA ARG A 107 8.42 -14.02 30.58
C ARG A 107 9.74 -14.55 31.08
N ARG A 108 10.19 -14.12 32.26
CA ARG A 108 11.32 -14.76 32.92
C ARG A 108 10.85 -16.18 33.18
N ILE A 109 11.18 -17.10 32.27
CA ILE A 109 10.97 -18.52 32.49
C ILE A 109 11.83 -18.82 33.71
N LYS A 110 11.21 -18.87 34.88
CA LYS A 110 11.83 -19.45 36.07
C LYS A 110 12.00 -20.94 35.77
N ARG A 111 13.11 -21.32 35.15
CA ARG A 111 13.49 -22.73 35.05
C ARG A 111 13.61 -23.25 36.49
N ASN A 112 12.95 -24.36 36.77
CA ASN A 112 12.98 -24.99 38.08
C ASN A 112 14.39 -25.58 38.29
N THR A 113 15.28 -24.84 38.96
CA THR A 113 16.68 -25.21 39.23
C THR A 113 16.76 -26.30 40.30
N LYS A 114 16.28 -27.51 40.00
CA LYS A 114 16.47 -28.68 40.86
C LYS A 114 17.45 -29.72 40.32
N TYR A 115 17.86 -29.64 39.05
CA TYR A 115 18.77 -30.63 38.44
C TYR A 115 19.64 -30.04 37.33
N ASP A 116 20.43 -29.01 37.62
CA ASP A 116 21.45 -28.55 36.66
C ASP A 116 22.80 -28.35 37.37
N HIS A 117 23.47 -29.47 37.65
CA HIS A 117 24.90 -29.50 37.90
C HIS A 117 25.62 -29.63 36.56
N PHE A 118 25.53 -28.60 35.73
CA PHE A 118 26.51 -28.36 34.68
C PHE A 118 26.80 -26.86 34.62
N SER A 119 27.94 -26.48 35.19
CA SER A 119 28.51 -25.14 35.08
C SER A 119 29.03 -24.94 33.66
N GLY A 120 28.11 -24.74 32.72
CA GLY A 120 28.37 -24.32 31.37
C GLY A 120 27.27 -23.34 30.99
N SER A 121 27.48 -22.06 31.31
CA SER A 121 26.59 -20.98 30.92
C SER A 121 26.55 -20.88 29.39
N THR A 122 25.66 -21.62 28.76
CA THR A 122 25.13 -21.29 27.43
C THR A 122 23.80 -20.59 27.64
N THR A 123 23.88 -19.37 28.18
CA THR A 123 22.92 -18.35 27.74
C THR A 123 23.12 -18.24 26.24
N PHE A 124 22.24 -18.88 25.48
CA PHE A 124 21.94 -18.47 24.11
C PHE A 124 21.37 -17.07 24.25
N ASP A 125 22.30 -16.12 24.27
CA ASP A 125 22.09 -14.72 23.98
C ASP A 125 21.62 -14.68 22.52
N ASP A 126 20.30 -14.77 22.33
CA ASP A 126 19.68 -14.38 21.09
C ASP A 126 19.99 -12.89 20.96
N GLY A 127 20.97 -12.59 20.10
CA GLY A 127 21.75 -11.35 20.12
C GLY A 127 20.89 -10.11 20.27
N PHE A 128 20.74 -9.65 21.51
CA PHE A 128 20.16 -8.36 21.80
C PHE A 128 21.21 -7.35 21.36
N VAL A 129 21.01 -6.77 20.17
CA VAL A 129 21.83 -5.66 19.71
C VAL A 129 21.62 -4.52 20.70
N GLU A 130 22.54 -4.38 21.66
CA GLU A 130 22.52 -3.47 22.82
C GLU A 130 22.39 -1.96 22.49
N ASN A 131 22.19 -1.59 21.22
CA ASN A 131 22.27 -0.20 20.76
C ASN A 131 20.99 0.36 20.12
N GLN A 132 19.86 -0.38 20.08
CA GLN A 132 18.61 0.12 19.49
C GLN A 132 17.59 0.50 20.57
N THR A 133 17.07 1.72 20.51
CA THR A 133 15.91 2.11 21.33
C THR A 133 14.67 1.29 20.92
N HIS A 134 13.71 1.10 21.82
CA HIS A 134 12.46 0.40 21.48
C HIS A 134 11.75 1.00 20.26
N VAL A 135 11.87 2.31 20.09
CA VAL A 135 11.40 3.08 18.93
C VAL A 135 12.09 2.58 17.65
N GLN A 136 13.42 2.59 17.61
CA GLN A 136 14.21 2.14 16.46
C GLN A 136 13.96 0.66 16.15
N HIS A 137 13.84 -0.18 17.17
CA HIS A 137 13.53 -1.58 16.99
C HIS A 137 12.17 -1.76 16.31
N PHE A 138 11.13 -1.06 16.78
CA PHE A 138 9.80 -1.15 16.18
C PHE A 138 9.77 -0.57 14.75
N GLU A 139 10.42 0.58 14.54
CA GLU A 139 10.55 1.21 13.23
C GLU A 139 11.19 0.26 12.21
N VAL A 140 12.34 -0.33 12.56
CA VAL A 140 13.11 -1.17 11.64
C VAL A 140 12.49 -2.55 11.47
N GLN A 141 12.11 -3.22 12.56
CA GLN A 141 11.69 -4.63 12.52
C GLN A 141 10.21 -4.82 12.17
N VAL A 142 9.38 -3.80 12.35
CA VAL A 142 7.94 -3.89 12.12
C VAL A 142 7.50 -2.93 11.03
N PHE A 143 7.69 -1.63 11.24
CA PHE A 143 7.13 -0.61 10.34
C PHE A 143 7.73 -0.68 8.93
N ILE A 144 9.05 -0.64 8.82
CA ILE A 144 9.76 -0.74 7.54
C ILE A 144 9.47 -2.08 6.86
N VAL A 145 9.44 -3.18 7.63
CA VAL A 145 9.14 -4.52 7.10
C VAL A 145 7.74 -4.59 6.50
N ILE A 146 6.73 -3.97 7.12
CA ILE A 146 5.37 -3.90 6.56
C ILE A 146 5.38 -3.16 5.22
N ILE A 147 6.02 -1.99 5.18
CA ILE A 147 6.09 -1.17 3.96
C ILE A 147 6.82 -1.92 2.84
N ASP A 148 7.98 -2.50 3.12
CA ASP A 148 8.78 -3.23 2.14
C ASP A 148 8.01 -4.46 1.60
N ASN A 149 7.25 -5.15 2.47
CA ASN A 149 6.38 -6.25 2.04
C ASN A 149 5.26 -5.79 1.10
N VAL A 150 4.61 -4.66 1.41
CA VAL A 150 3.57 -4.08 0.54
C VAL A 150 4.18 -3.64 -0.79
N LEU A 151 5.33 -2.96 -0.78
CA LEU A 151 6.05 -2.56 -2.00
C LEU A 151 6.45 -3.76 -2.85
N SER A 152 6.94 -4.83 -2.23
CA SER A 152 7.29 -6.08 -2.92
C SER A 152 6.07 -6.72 -3.58
N ALA A 153 4.93 -6.77 -2.87
CA ALA A 153 3.67 -7.28 -3.41
C ALA A 153 3.14 -6.43 -4.57
N LEU A 154 3.18 -5.10 -4.44
CA LEU A 154 2.81 -4.16 -5.51
C LEU A 154 3.71 -4.34 -6.73
N THR A 155 5.02 -4.41 -6.54
CA THR A 155 6.00 -4.64 -7.62
C THR A 155 5.74 -5.96 -8.33
N LYS A 156 5.48 -7.04 -7.59
CA LYS A 156 5.14 -8.34 -8.18
C LYS A 156 3.89 -8.26 -9.05
N ARG A 157 2.87 -7.54 -8.60
CA ARG A 157 1.62 -7.35 -9.35
C ARG A 157 1.82 -6.47 -10.58
N MET A 158 2.61 -5.41 -10.45
CA MET A 158 2.97 -4.51 -11.55
C MET A 158 3.79 -5.23 -12.64
N LYS A 159 4.71 -6.12 -12.26
CA LYS A 159 5.45 -6.97 -13.20
C LYS A 159 4.54 -7.86 -14.06
N ALA A 160 3.42 -8.32 -13.53
CA ALA A 160 2.46 -9.11 -14.30
C ALA A 160 1.83 -8.28 -15.44
N TYR A 161 1.56 -6.99 -15.18
CA TYR A 161 1.05 -6.08 -16.21
C TYR A 161 2.15 -5.60 -17.16
N HIS A 162 3.42 -5.56 -16.73
CA HIS A 162 4.54 -5.07 -17.54
C HIS A 162 4.64 -5.73 -18.91
N ARG A 163 4.36 -7.04 -19.04
CA ARG A 163 4.38 -7.73 -20.33
C ARG A 163 3.32 -7.19 -21.31
N ILE A 164 2.12 -6.92 -20.83
CA ILE A 164 1.04 -6.36 -21.66
C ILE A 164 1.35 -4.90 -21.94
N THR A 165 1.77 -4.16 -20.91
CA THR A 165 2.16 -2.76 -21.04
C THR A 165 3.30 -2.59 -22.05
N SER A 166 4.32 -3.44 -22.06
CA SER A 166 5.48 -3.33 -22.97
C SER A 166 5.11 -3.60 -24.43
N VAL A 167 4.09 -4.41 -24.68
CA VAL A 167 3.62 -4.70 -26.04
C VAL A 167 2.74 -3.55 -26.55
N PHE A 168 1.88 -2.99 -25.70
CA PHE A 168 0.90 -1.97 -26.09
C PHE A 168 1.30 -0.53 -25.71
N GLU A 169 2.50 -0.29 -25.17
CA GLU A 169 2.93 1.04 -24.71
C GLU A 169 3.03 2.08 -25.83
N VAL A 170 3.16 1.64 -27.08
CA VAL A 170 3.16 2.54 -28.25
C VAL A 170 1.91 3.41 -28.26
N PHE A 171 0.74 2.82 -27.98
CA PHE A 171 -0.54 3.55 -27.92
C PHE A 171 -0.61 4.54 -26.76
N ARG A 172 0.10 4.28 -25.64
CA ARG A 172 0.14 5.18 -24.48
C ARG A 172 0.86 6.49 -24.79
N GLN A 173 1.98 6.39 -25.49
CA GLN A 173 2.93 7.49 -25.63
C GLN A 173 2.93 8.10 -27.05
N LEU A 174 1.99 7.70 -27.90
CA LEU A 174 1.97 8.04 -29.34
C LEU A 174 2.18 9.54 -29.63
N LYS A 175 1.62 10.43 -28.79
CA LYS A 175 1.78 11.89 -28.93
C LYS A 175 3.20 12.40 -28.65
N PHE A 176 3.96 11.67 -27.83
CA PHE A 176 5.26 12.08 -27.29
C PHE A 176 6.44 11.30 -27.90
N LEU A 177 6.17 10.18 -28.57
CA LEU A 177 7.19 9.37 -29.22
C LEU A 177 7.62 9.98 -30.55
N THR A 178 8.88 9.77 -30.88
CA THR A 178 9.44 10.04 -32.21
C THR A 178 8.99 8.99 -33.22
N THR A 179 9.03 9.31 -34.51
CA THR A 179 8.74 8.36 -35.60
C THR A 179 9.53 7.06 -35.45
N GLN A 180 10.81 7.16 -35.06
CA GLN A 180 11.68 5.99 -34.89
C GLN A 180 11.24 5.10 -33.72
N GLU A 181 10.88 5.69 -32.57
CA GLU A 181 10.37 4.94 -31.43
C GLU A 181 9.01 4.29 -31.71
N ILE A 182 8.14 4.96 -32.48
CA ILE A 182 6.85 4.39 -32.90
C ILE A 182 7.10 3.14 -33.76
N LEU A 183 8.00 3.22 -34.74
CA LEU A 183 8.33 2.08 -35.60
C LEU A 183 8.92 0.92 -34.81
N GLU A 184 9.85 1.18 -33.90
CA GLU A 184 10.47 0.15 -33.06
C GLU A 184 9.44 -0.54 -32.15
N LYS A 185 8.62 0.24 -31.43
CA LYS A 185 7.61 -0.31 -30.53
C LYS A 185 6.47 -1.00 -31.28
N SER A 186 6.08 -0.50 -32.44
CA SER A 186 5.06 -1.14 -33.29
C SER A 186 5.54 -2.47 -33.87
N SER A 187 6.83 -2.57 -34.25
CA SER A 187 7.45 -3.83 -34.67
C SER A 187 7.36 -4.89 -33.55
N ASN A 188 7.71 -4.52 -32.31
CA ASN A 188 7.58 -5.43 -31.17
C ASN A 188 6.14 -5.90 -30.94
N MET A 189 5.16 -5.06 -31.25
CA MET A 189 3.74 -5.39 -31.13
C MET A 189 3.27 -6.32 -32.25
N VAL A 190 3.68 -6.07 -33.49
CA VAL A 190 3.39 -6.94 -34.64
C VAL A 190 4.01 -8.32 -34.43
N SER A 191 5.27 -8.41 -34.00
CA SER A 191 5.92 -9.69 -33.70
C SER A 191 5.27 -10.46 -32.54
N ALA A 192 4.57 -9.78 -31.63
CA ALA A 192 3.82 -10.45 -30.56
C ALA A 192 2.48 -11.04 -31.02
N TYR A 193 1.95 -10.55 -32.15
CA TYR A 193 0.65 -10.88 -32.70
C TYR A 193 0.70 -10.97 -34.24
N GLU A 194 1.64 -11.77 -34.77
CA GLU A 194 1.93 -11.83 -36.22
C GLU A 194 0.73 -12.28 -37.06
N ASP A 195 -0.16 -13.10 -36.48
CA ASP A 195 -1.37 -13.59 -37.15
C ASP A 195 -2.50 -12.54 -37.18
N ASP A 196 -2.47 -11.55 -36.28
CA ASP A 196 -3.54 -10.56 -36.10
C ASP A 196 -3.16 -9.16 -36.63
N LEU A 197 -1.87 -8.84 -36.75
CA LEU A 197 -1.37 -7.49 -37.06
C LEU A 197 -0.51 -7.45 -38.33
N GLU A 198 -0.78 -6.46 -39.19
CA GLU A 198 -0.03 -6.24 -40.42
C GLU A 198 1.28 -5.46 -40.17
N ASN A 199 2.32 -5.74 -40.97
CA ASN A 199 3.60 -5.04 -40.92
C ASN A 199 3.51 -3.54 -41.27
N SER A 200 2.44 -3.11 -41.93
CA SER A 200 2.12 -1.71 -42.26
C SER A 200 1.75 -0.87 -41.03
N LEU A 201 1.35 -1.49 -39.92
CA LEU A 201 0.80 -0.83 -38.74
C LEU A 201 1.71 0.28 -38.18
N GLY A 202 3.03 0.08 -38.23
CA GLY A 202 3.97 1.11 -37.78
C GLY A 202 3.86 2.42 -38.55
N GLY A 203 3.66 2.35 -39.87
CA GLY A 203 3.46 3.54 -40.71
C GLY A 203 2.14 4.24 -40.43
N GLU A 204 1.07 3.47 -40.21
CA GLU A 204 -0.24 3.99 -39.84
C GLU A 204 -0.21 4.72 -38.49
N LEU A 205 0.49 4.16 -37.50
CA LEU A 205 0.67 4.78 -36.19
C LEU A 205 1.46 6.09 -36.26
N VAL A 206 2.45 6.21 -37.15
CA VAL A 206 3.18 7.46 -37.38
C VAL A 206 2.23 8.53 -37.94
N GLN A 207 1.42 8.19 -38.95
CA GLN A 207 0.43 9.12 -39.50
C GLN A 207 -0.59 9.52 -38.43
N PHE A 208 -1.06 8.56 -37.64
CA PHE A 208 -2.01 8.82 -36.56
C PHE A 208 -1.41 9.70 -35.44
N ALA A 209 -0.14 9.51 -35.10
CA ALA A 209 0.56 10.36 -34.15
C ALA A 209 0.63 11.82 -34.60
N GLU A 210 0.88 12.07 -35.87
CA GLU A 210 0.85 13.43 -36.44
C GLU A 210 -0.55 14.02 -36.43
N LEU A 211 -1.59 13.23 -36.73
CA LEU A 211 -2.97 13.67 -36.61
C LEU A 211 -3.32 14.10 -35.17
N LEU A 212 -2.85 13.35 -34.17
CA LEU A 212 -3.09 13.68 -32.76
C LEU A 212 -2.42 14.98 -32.29
N LYS A 213 -1.45 15.50 -33.04
CA LYS A 213 -0.80 16.80 -32.80
C LYS A 213 -1.54 17.97 -33.45
N THR A 214 -2.54 17.71 -34.29
CA THR A 214 -3.35 18.75 -34.95
C THR A 214 -4.57 19.15 -34.12
N ASP A 215 -5.13 20.35 -34.40
CA ASP A 215 -6.30 20.91 -33.71
C ASP A 215 -7.58 20.07 -33.84
N VAL A 216 -7.62 19.11 -34.78
CA VAL A 216 -8.74 18.15 -34.95
C VAL A 216 -8.91 17.26 -33.71
N ALA A 217 -7.81 16.92 -33.02
CA ALA A 217 -7.85 16.10 -31.81
C ALA A 217 -8.52 16.84 -30.63
N ILE A 218 -8.34 18.16 -30.55
CA ILE A 218 -8.92 19.02 -29.50
C ILE A 218 -10.45 19.11 -29.65
N VAL A 219 -10.95 19.12 -30.90
CA VAL A 219 -12.38 19.15 -31.21
C VAL A 219 -13.08 17.81 -30.93
N ILE A 220 -12.34 16.70 -30.97
CA ILE A 220 -12.89 15.36 -30.64
C ILE A 220 -12.96 15.16 -29.11
N ASP A 221 -11.96 15.62 -28.35
CA ASP A 221 -11.96 15.55 -26.88
C ASP A 221 -13.01 16.48 -26.25
N SER A 222 -13.18 17.69 -26.78
CA SER A 222 -14.20 18.65 -26.31
C SER A 222 -15.64 18.20 -26.54
N LYS A 223 -15.88 17.22 -27.43
CA LYS A 223 -17.21 16.58 -27.58
C LYS A 223 -17.48 15.48 -26.56
N LYS A 224 -16.49 15.03 -25.78
CA LYS A 224 -16.65 14.07 -24.67
C LYS A 224 -16.86 14.76 -23.31
N GLN A 225 -16.42 16.00 -23.15
CA GLN A 225 -16.58 16.79 -21.91
C GLN A 225 -17.95 17.51 -21.86
N GLU A 226 -19.03 16.76 -21.61
CA GLU A 226 -20.24 17.25 -20.90
C GLU A 226 -21.17 16.05 -20.62
N PRO A 227 -21.61 15.74 -19.38
CA PRO A 227 -21.19 16.19 -18.05
C PRO A 227 -21.03 15.03 -17.03
N LEU A 228 -19.80 14.60 -16.73
CA LEU A 228 -19.48 13.84 -15.49
C LEU A 228 -18.69 14.69 -14.47
N GLU A 229 -18.09 15.80 -14.90
CA GLU A 229 -17.35 16.71 -14.03
C GLU A 229 -18.26 17.43 -12.99
N GLN A 230 -19.58 17.48 -13.21
CA GLN A 230 -20.54 18.04 -12.24
C GLN A 230 -20.89 17.11 -11.07
N GLN A 231 -20.49 15.83 -11.08
CA GLN A 231 -20.76 14.94 -9.93
C GLN A 231 -19.65 14.93 -8.87
N PHE A 232 -18.40 15.27 -9.23
CA PHE A 232 -17.29 15.29 -8.27
C PHE A 232 -17.36 16.45 -7.27
N TYR A 233 -17.93 17.60 -7.66
CA TYR A 233 -18.11 18.75 -6.75
C TYR A 233 -19.39 18.69 -5.89
N LYS A 234 -20.19 17.63 -5.98
CA LYS A 234 -21.36 17.42 -5.12
C LYS A 234 -21.08 16.60 -3.86
N PHE A 235 -19.85 16.11 -3.69
CA PHE A 235 -19.43 15.28 -2.55
C PHE A 235 -18.25 15.86 -1.74
N LEU A 236 -17.94 17.14 -1.95
CA LEU A 236 -17.20 17.99 -1.00
C LEU A 236 -18.17 18.97 -0.35
#